data_AF-A0A6N3ELD2-F1
#
_entry.id   AF-A0A6N3ELD2-F1
#
_cell.length_a   1.000
_cell.length_b   1.000
_cell.length_c   1.000
_cell.angle_alpha   90.00
_cell.angle_beta   90.00
_cell.angle_gamma   90.00
#
_symmetry.space_group_name_H-M   'P 1'
#
loop_
_entity.id
_entity.type
_entity.pdbx_description
1 polymer ?
#
loop_
_entity_poly.entity_id
_entity_poly.type
_entity_poly.pdbx_seq_one_letter_code
_entity_poly.pdbx_strand_id
1 'polypeptide(L)'
;MSESPKLTRQQIYERIRETSKEEYILAEMIRLGFWDASQEKPDLTAEFIAERAALQKKLASLGERQRLYDDPQKALRELHKTRKKAALEKREQTRIARNQARYERAQRWHQTQQSTITWLGDGYSFGLDDTTHNEARLAQQNLPPLADSQALASAMGITLNELRFLCFQKAVSRVNHYRRFSIAKKSGGERFISAPMPRMKRAQYWILENILNRVALHDAAHGFVAGRSILTNALPHVNRAIVVNLDMENFFPTVSYRRVKGLFRQLGYAEQLATELALLTTEPEAEQVALDGENWFIQQGERTLPQGAPSSPAISNILCRRLDSRLHAMAQKLGFTYTRYADDMTFSSADKTANVQQLLWRCKQIVNDEGFRLHPEKTRVMRKPQKQEVTGIVVNEKPSVDRKTLKRFRALLFQIAKDGTQGKRWGAGELMASLEGYANFVALIAPEKGIPLQKQVTDLKRQYGYVTQPGRITALNKKLFRARAARGEAPREKWWQAQGPAAPVLEQTPQQKQPAPQPAPVSSQPEPQSLQPAEAEAPRRTRIFTARQWWALIVLFLIITLIRMIF
;
A
#
# COMPACT_ATOMS: atom_id res chain seq x y z
N MET A 1 -109.64 28.32 13.36
CA MET A 1 -109.14 27.47 12.26
C MET A 1 -108.24 28.32 11.40
N SER A 2 -106.93 28.07 11.45
CA SER A 2 -105.91 28.68 10.57
C SER A 2 -105.32 27.56 9.73
N GLU A 3 -105.60 27.54 8.43
CA GLU A 3 -105.11 26.50 7.51
C GLU A 3 -103.60 26.62 7.31
N SER A 4 -102.84 25.68 7.88
CA SER A 4 -101.43 25.48 7.55
C SER A 4 -101.30 24.84 6.16
N PRO A 5 -100.34 25.26 5.32
CA PRO A 5 -100.19 24.72 3.96
C PRO A 5 -99.87 23.23 3.97
N LYS A 6 -100.51 22.45 3.09
CA LYS A 6 -100.23 21.03 2.87
C LYS A 6 -98.89 20.87 2.14
N LEU A 7 -97.92 20.24 2.81
CA LEU A 7 -96.60 19.89 2.24
C LEU A 7 -96.75 18.93 1.05
N THR A 8 -95.93 19.11 0.02
CA THR A 8 -95.91 18.22 -1.16
C THR A 8 -95.28 16.87 -0.82
N ARG A 9 -95.71 15.81 -1.51
CA ARG A 9 -95.28 14.42 -1.24
C ARG A 9 -93.75 14.22 -1.25
N GLN A 10 -93.01 14.97 -2.07
CA GLN A 10 -91.54 14.94 -2.10
C GLN A 10 -90.90 15.55 -0.86
N GLN A 11 -91.45 16.67 -0.34
CA GLN A 11 -90.95 17.32 0.88
C GLN A 11 -91.16 16.43 2.11
N ILE A 12 -92.22 15.62 2.12
CA ILE A 12 -92.46 14.59 3.15
C ILE A 12 -91.37 13.50 3.09
N TYR A 13 -91.00 13.05 1.90
CA TYR A 13 -89.95 12.03 1.74
C TYR A 13 -88.56 12.54 2.10
N GLU A 14 -88.21 13.79 1.77
CA GLU A 14 -86.94 14.40 2.18
C GLU A 14 -86.84 14.53 3.70
N ARG A 15 -87.93 14.96 4.36
CA ARG A 15 -87.98 15.08 5.81
C ARG A 15 -87.92 13.73 6.55
N ILE A 16 -88.52 12.68 5.98
CA ILE A 16 -88.41 11.28 6.47
C ILE A 16 -87.00 10.71 6.24
N ARG A 17 -86.21 11.28 5.32
CA ARG A 17 -84.84 10.84 5.04
C ARG A 17 -83.82 11.47 5.99
N GLU A 18 -84.10 12.69 6.45
CA GLU A 18 -83.27 13.43 7.41
C GLU A 18 -83.58 13.07 8.88
N THR A 19 -84.79 12.60 9.17
CA THR A 19 -85.23 12.23 10.53
C THR A 19 -85.57 10.74 10.60
N SER A 20 -85.40 10.10 11.75
CA SER A 20 -85.82 8.69 11.86
C SER A 20 -87.35 8.58 11.68
N LYS A 21 -87.82 7.48 11.07
CA LYS A 21 -89.26 7.25 10.82
C LYS A 21 -90.10 7.41 12.10
N GLU A 22 -89.54 7.04 13.25
CA GLU A 22 -90.17 7.12 14.57
C GLU A 22 -90.24 8.58 15.08
N GLU A 23 -89.22 9.41 14.86
CA GLU A 23 -89.24 10.85 15.18
C GLU A 23 -90.23 11.65 14.31
N TYR A 24 -90.34 11.32 13.03
CA TYR A 24 -91.31 11.96 12.13
C TYR A 24 -92.76 11.63 12.55
N ILE A 25 -93.02 10.37 12.90
CA ILE A 25 -94.35 9.95 13.40
C ILE A 25 -94.67 10.64 14.72
N LEU A 26 -93.71 10.76 15.64
CA LEU A 26 -93.90 11.46 16.92
C LEU A 26 -94.22 12.95 16.72
N ALA A 27 -93.48 13.63 15.83
CA ALA A 27 -93.71 15.04 15.51
C ALA A 27 -95.11 15.28 14.91
N GLU A 28 -95.58 14.37 14.05
CA GLU A 28 -96.89 14.50 13.41
C GLU A 28 -98.04 14.09 14.34
N MET A 29 -97.81 13.15 15.28
CA MET A 29 -98.76 12.83 16.35
C MET A 29 -98.97 13.99 17.33
N ILE A 30 -97.91 14.76 17.64
CA ILE A 30 -98.00 15.98 18.46
C ILE A 30 -98.73 17.09 17.67
N ARG A 31 -98.40 17.27 16.38
CA ARG A 31 -99.07 18.28 15.52
C ARG A 31 -100.56 18.02 15.32
N LEU A 32 -100.96 16.75 15.20
CA LEU A 32 -102.36 16.34 15.02
C LEU A 32 -103.14 16.23 16.34
N GLY A 33 -102.51 16.54 17.48
CA GLY A 33 -103.17 16.57 18.79
C GLY A 33 -103.44 15.19 19.41
N PHE A 34 -102.80 14.13 18.90
CA PHE A 34 -102.91 12.78 19.47
C PHE A 34 -102.00 12.57 20.69
N TRP A 35 -101.10 13.52 20.99
CA TRP A 35 -100.19 13.47 22.14
C TRP A 35 -99.96 14.88 22.71
N ASP A 36 -100.14 15.04 24.02
CA ASP A 36 -100.03 16.33 24.70
C ASP A 36 -98.56 16.61 25.07
N ALA A 37 -98.07 17.83 24.82
CA ALA A 37 -96.65 18.16 24.97
C ALA A 37 -96.16 18.25 26.43
N SER A 38 -97.06 18.04 27.40
CA SER A 38 -96.89 18.36 28.82
C SER A 38 -96.81 17.16 29.78
N GLN A 39 -96.73 15.92 29.29
CA GLN A 39 -96.50 14.75 30.15
C GLN A 39 -95.02 14.32 30.20
N GLU A 40 -94.53 14.01 31.41
CA GLU A 40 -93.17 13.61 31.73
C GLU A 40 -92.69 12.42 30.86
N LYS A 41 -91.50 12.60 30.25
CA LYS A 41 -90.82 11.60 29.43
C LYS A 41 -90.47 10.34 30.24
N PRO A 42 -90.61 9.12 29.69
CA PRO A 42 -89.88 7.97 30.20
C PRO A 42 -88.40 8.06 29.79
N ASP A 43 -87.52 8.20 30.78
CA ASP A 43 -86.05 8.31 30.66
C ASP A 43 -85.38 7.04 30.08
N LEU A 44 -86.10 5.91 29.99
CA LEU A 44 -85.62 4.63 29.45
C LEU A 44 -85.54 4.59 27.91
N THR A 45 -85.86 5.68 27.22
CA THR A 45 -85.87 5.73 25.75
C THR A 45 -84.51 6.06 25.15
N ALA A 46 -83.72 6.94 25.78
CA ALA A 46 -82.45 7.39 25.21
C ALA A 46 -81.36 6.29 25.21
N GLU A 47 -81.25 5.52 26.30
CA GLU A 47 -80.29 4.40 26.40
C GLU A 47 -80.65 3.26 25.43
N PHE A 48 -81.93 2.90 25.32
CA PHE A 48 -82.40 1.91 24.35
C PHE A 48 -82.21 2.37 22.91
N ILE A 49 -82.38 3.66 22.62
CA ILE A 49 -82.10 4.23 21.29
C ILE A 49 -80.59 4.16 21.00
N ALA A 50 -79.73 4.49 21.97
CA ALA A 50 -78.28 4.40 21.81
C ALA A 50 -77.80 2.94 21.64
N GLU A 51 -78.35 2.01 22.42
CA GLU A 51 -78.02 0.59 22.34
C GLU A 51 -78.56 -0.05 21.05
N ARG A 52 -79.79 0.31 20.63
CA ARG A 52 -80.35 -0.09 19.34
C ARG A 52 -79.55 0.49 18.18
N ALA A 53 -79.08 1.74 18.27
CA ALA A 53 -78.20 2.34 17.27
C ALA A 53 -76.82 1.66 17.23
N ALA A 54 -76.24 1.33 18.39
CA ALA A 54 -74.98 0.59 18.49
C ALA A 54 -75.11 -0.84 17.95
N LEU A 55 -76.20 -1.53 18.27
CA LEU A 55 -76.53 -2.85 17.75
C LEU A 55 -76.83 -2.81 16.25
N GLN A 56 -77.55 -1.80 15.75
CA GLN A 56 -77.76 -1.60 14.32
C GLN A 56 -76.46 -1.28 13.59
N LYS A 57 -75.55 -0.50 14.17
CA LYS A 57 -74.21 -0.22 13.61
C LYS A 57 -73.37 -1.50 13.60
N LYS A 58 -73.46 -2.31 14.65
CA LYS A 58 -72.81 -3.63 14.73
C LYS A 58 -73.40 -4.61 13.72
N LEU A 59 -74.73 -4.65 13.58
CA LEU A 59 -75.45 -5.49 12.63
C LEU A 59 -75.19 -5.05 11.19
N ALA A 60 -75.07 -3.74 10.93
CA ALA A 60 -74.62 -3.20 9.65
C ALA A 60 -73.17 -3.61 9.35
N SER A 61 -72.25 -3.49 10.32
CA SER A 61 -70.85 -3.93 10.14
C SER A 61 -70.70 -5.44 9.94
N LEU A 62 -71.59 -6.23 10.59
CA LEU A 62 -71.66 -7.68 10.42
C LEU A 62 -72.31 -8.06 9.09
N GLY A 63 -73.33 -7.33 8.66
CA GLY A 63 -73.97 -7.50 7.36
C GLY A 63 -73.06 -7.10 6.19
N GLU A 64 -72.23 -6.07 6.35
CA GLU A 64 -71.16 -5.73 5.40
C GLU A 64 -70.11 -6.83 5.32
N ARG A 65 -69.71 -7.41 6.46
CA ARG A 65 -68.86 -8.60 6.48
C ARG A 65 -69.52 -9.79 5.79
N GLN A 66 -70.80 -10.06 6.05
CA GLN A 66 -71.52 -11.18 5.45
C GLN A 66 -71.66 -11.02 3.93
N ARG A 67 -71.99 -9.81 3.44
CA ARG A 67 -72.01 -9.47 2.00
C ARG A 67 -70.65 -9.62 1.31
N LEU A 68 -69.55 -9.51 2.07
CA LEU A 68 -68.20 -9.78 1.57
C LEU A 68 -68.00 -11.28 1.26
N TYR A 69 -68.73 -12.17 1.96
CA TYR A 69 -68.67 -13.62 1.81
C TYR A 69 -69.78 -14.22 0.92
N ASP A 70 -70.84 -13.45 0.63
CA ASP A 70 -71.92 -13.85 -0.29
C ASP A 70 -71.46 -13.91 -1.77
N ASP A 71 -70.40 -13.17 -2.14
CA ASP A 71 -69.71 -13.29 -3.44
C ASP A 71 -68.35 -13.99 -3.25
N PRO A 72 -68.26 -15.30 -3.50
CA PRO A 72 -67.03 -16.08 -3.29
C PRO A 72 -65.86 -15.59 -4.16
N GLN A 73 -66.12 -15.00 -5.33
CA GLN A 73 -65.07 -14.48 -6.21
C GLN A 73 -64.47 -13.19 -5.65
N LYS A 74 -65.30 -12.29 -5.09
CA LYS A 74 -64.84 -11.05 -4.46
C LYS A 74 -64.06 -11.33 -3.17
N ALA A 75 -64.55 -12.24 -2.33
CA ALA A 75 -63.85 -12.70 -1.14
C ALA A 75 -62.45 -13.27 -1.46
N LEU A 76 -62.35 -14.13 -2.49
CA LEU A 76 -61.07 -14.69 -2.94
C LEU A 76 -60.11 -13.62 -3.47
N ARG A 77 -60.61 -12.62 -4.21
CA ARG A 77 -59.78 -11.51 -4.70
C ARG A 77 -59.22 -10.66 -3.56
N GLU A 78 -60.02 -10.37 -2.53
CA GLU A 78 -59.55 -9.63 -1.36
C GLU A 78 -58.55 -10.44 -0.54
N LEU A 79 -58.78 -11.74 -0.37
CA LEU A 79 -57.84 -12.67 0.28
C LEU A 79 -56.52 -12.75 -0.50
N HIS A 80 -56.56 -12.81 -1.84
CA HIS A 80 -55.36 -12.75 -2.68
C HIS A 80 -54.63 -11.41 -2.54
N LYS A 81 -55.35 -10.29 -2.46
CA LYS A 81 -54.77 -8.96 -2.24
C LYS A 81 -54.07 -8.88 -0.87
N THR A 82 -54.70 -9.36 0.20
CA THR A 82 -54.10 -9.35 1.55
C THR A 82 -52.90 -10.28 1.63
N ARG A 83 -52.98 -11.49 1.09
CA ARG A 83 -51.84 -12.42 0.98
C ARG A 83 -50.70 -11.82 0.16
N LYS A 84 -51.00 -11.19 -0.98
CA LYS A 84 -50.00 -10.53 -1.82
C LYS A 84 -49.32 -9.38 -1.07
N LYS A 85 -50.10 -8.56 -0.34
CA LYS A 85 -49.57 -7.46 0.49
C LYS A 85 -48.64 -7.99 1.60
N ALA A 86 -49.10 -8.96 2.39
CA ALA A 86 -48.30 -9.59 3.44
C ALA A 86 -47.03 -10.27 2.88
N ALA A 87 -47.13 -10.89 1.70
CA ALA A 87 -45.96 -11.48 1.03
C ALA A 87 -44.96 -10.41 0.55
N LEU A 88 -45.43 -9.26 0.06
CA LEU A 88 -44.57 -8.13 -0.31
C LEU A 88 -43.89 -7.51 0.91
N GLU A 89 -44.62 -7.28 2.00
CA GLU A 89 -44.06 -6.79 3.27
C GLU A 89 -43.02 -7.75 3.85
N LYS A 90 -43.31 -9.06 3.86
CA LYS A 90 -42.34 -10.08 4.30
C LYS A 90 -41.11 -10.12 3.41
N ARG A 91 -41.26 -9.98 2.09
CA ARG A 91 -40.13 -9.89 1.14
C ARG A 91 -39.29 -8.63 1.40
N GLU A 92 -39.93 -7.50 1.68
CA GLU A 92 -39.25 -6.25 2.02
C GLU A 92 -38.48 -6.38 3.35
N GLN A 93 -39.11 -6.89 4.41
CA GLN A 93 -38.44 -7.15 5.68
C GLN A 93 -37.26 -8.10 5.52
N THR A 94 -37.44 -9.19 4.75
CA THR A 94 -36.35 -10.15 4.46
C THR A 94 -35.21 -9.47 3.70
N ARG A 95 -35.52 -8.57 2.77
CA ARG A 95 -34.53 -7.81 2.01
C ARG A 95 -33.77 -6.81 2.87
N ILE A 96 -34.46 -6.08 3.76
CA ILE A 96 -33.85 -5.18 4.74
C ILE A 96 -32.90 -5.96 5.65
N ALA A 97 -33.37 -7.08 6.22
CA ALA A 97 -32.55 -7.94 7.08
C ALA A 97 -31.31 -8.49 6.36
N ARG A 98 -31.44 -8.93 5.09
CA ARG A 98 -30.30 -9.37 4.26
C ARG A 98 -29.31 -8.24 3.98
N ASN A 99 -29.79 -7.03 3.70
CA ASN A 99 -28.95 -5.86 3.47
C ASN A 99 -28.20 -5.46 4.74
N GLN A 100 -28.87 -5.47 5.90
CA GLN A 100 -28.24 -5.25 7.21
C GLN A 100 -27.19 -6.31 7.54
N ALA A 101 -27.52 -7.60 7.40
CA ALA A 101 -26.56 -8.68 7.65
C ALA A 101 -25.36 -8.65 6.67
N ARG A 102 -25.56 -8.19 5.43
CA ARG A 102 -24.46 -7.96 4.48
C ARG A 102 -23.59 -6.78 4.91
N TYR A 103 -24.21 -5.69 5.37
CA TYR A 103 -23.53 -4.51 5.86
C TYR A 103 -22.69 -4.80 7.12
N GLU A 104 -23.25 -5.49 8.12
CA GLU A 104 -22.52 -5.88 9.33
C GLU A 104 -21.32 -6.79 9.02
N ARG A 105 -21.49 -7.77 8.11
CA ARG A 105 -20.37 -8.61 7.65
C ARG A 105 -19.30 -7.77 6.95
N ALA A 106 -19.70 -6.84 6.10
CA ALA A 106 -18.77 -5.94 5.42
C ALA A 106 -18.06 -5.00 6.40
N GLN A 107 -18.74 -4.50 7.43
CA GLN A 107 -18.15 -3.68 8.49
C GLN A 107 -17.12 -4.45 9.31
N ARG A 108 -17.47 -5.66 9.77
CA ARG A 108 -16.53 -6.53 10.50
C ARG A 108 -15.30 -6.82 9.66
N TRP A 109 -15.50 -7.18 8.38
CA TRP A 109 -14.40 -7.38 7.44
C TRP A 109 -13.55 -6.12 7.25
N HIS A 110 -14.18 -4.94 7.11
CA HIS A 110 -13.48 -3.66 6.99
C HIS A 110 -12.64 -3.35 8.23
N GLN A 111 -13.18 -3.58 9.43
CA GLN A 111 -12.45 -3.41 10.70
C GLN A 111 -11.27 -4.37 10.79
N THR A 112 -11.45 -5.66 10.50
CA THR A 112 -10.36 -6.64 10.48
C THR A 112 -9.27 -6.27 9.48
N GLN A 113 -9.64 -5.76 8.30
CA GLN A 113 -8.69 -5.32 7.28
C GLN A 113 -7.95 -4.02 7.65
N GLN A 114 -8.39 -3.27 8.66
CA GLN A 114 -7.65 -2.11 9.16
C GLN A 114 -6.56 -2.49 10.16
N SER A 115 -6.73 -3.59 10.90
CA SER A 115 -5.78 -4.04 11.91
C SER A 115 -4.84 -5.12 11.43
N THR A 116 -5.30 -6.02 10.55
CA THR A 116 -4.63 -7.30 10.30
C THR A 116 -4.51 -7.59 8.81
N ILE A 117 -3.43 -8.23 8.41
CA ILE A 117 -3.23 -8.74 7.05
C ILE A 117 -3.59 -10.23 7.03
N THR A 118 -4.78 -10.54 6.53
CA THR A 118 -5.26 -11.94 6.45
C THR A 118 -4.77 -12.66 5.18
N TRP A 119 -4.48 -11.91 4.11
CA TRP A 119 -4.20 -12.49 2.80
C TRP A 119 -3.10 -11.72 2.06
N LEU A 120 -2.06 -12.44 1.63
CA LEU A 120 -0.95 -11.91 0.85
C LEU A 120 -0.78 -12.61 -0.51
N GLY A 121 -1.56 -13.65 -0.79
CA GLY A 121 -1.49 -14.43 -2.03
C GLY A 121 -1.35 -15.93 -1.76
N ASP A 122 -1.48 -16.71 -2.85
CA ASP A 122 -1.41 -18.17 -2.80
C ASP A 122 -0.02 -18.64 -2.36
N GLY A 123 0.04 -19.47 -1.33
CA GLY A 123 1.30 -19.99 -0.76
C GLY A 123 2.02 -19.04 0.21
N TYR A 124 1.52 -17.81 0.40
CA TYR A 124 2.13 -16.82 1.30
C TYR A 124 1.22 -16.43 2.47
N SER A 125 -0.05 -16.86 2.46
CA SER A 125 -1.01 -16.51 3.52
C SER A 125 -1.02 -17.50 4.68
N PHE A 126 -0.29 -18.62 4.58
CA PHE A 126 -0.18 -19.60 5.64
C PHE A 126 0.67 -19.07 6.81
N GLY A 127 0.12 -19.12 8.02
CA GLY A 127 0.80 -18.70 9.24
C GLY A 127 0.78 -17.19 9.51
N LEU A 128 -0.04 -16.41 8.78
CA LEU A 128 -0.20 -14.98 9.05
C LEU A 128 -0.91 -14.68 10.37
N ASP A 129 -1.62 -15.65 10.95
CA ASP A 129 -2.26 -15.51 12.26
C ASP A 129 -1.27 -15.73 13.43
N ASP A 130 -0.10 -16.33 13.16
CA ASP A 130 0.92 -16.61 14.17
C ASP A 130 1.80 -15.37 14.41
N THR A 131 1.52 -14.71 15.53
CA THR A 131 2.22 -13.53 16.05
C THR A 131 3.20 -13.88 17.18
N THR A 132 3.41 -15.17 17.44
CA THR A 132 4.33 -15.61 18.51
C THR A 132 5.78 -15.35 18.09
N HIS A 133 6.44 -14.44 18.82
CA HIS A 133 7.83 -14.06 18.58
C HIS A 133 8.69 -14.37 19.80
N ASN A 134 10.00 -14.47 19.59
CA ASN A 134 10.97 -14.75 20.64
C ASN A 134 11.66 -13.45 21.07
N GLU A 135 11.10 -12.79 22.08
CA GLU A 135 11.62 -11.53 22.62
C GLU A 135 13.08 -11.65 23.10
N ALA A 136 13.45 -12.75 23.74
CA ALA A 136 14.80 -12.96 24.25
C ALA A 136 15.86 -12.96 23.12
N ARG A 137 15.56 -13.60 21.98
CA ARG A 137 16.46 -13.59 20.81
C ARG A 137 16.55 -12.22 20.15
N LEU A 138 15.43 -11.50 20.07
CA LEU A 138 15.42 -10.14 19.52
C LEU A 138 16.25 -9.20 20.39
N ALA A 139 16.06 -9.27 21.72
CA ALA A 139 16.84 -8.50 22.69
C ALA A 139 18.34 -8.83 22.62
N GLN A 140 18.71 -10.10 22.54
CA GLN A 140 20.11 -10.53 22.42
C GLN A 140 20.83 -9.90 21.21
N GLN A 141 20.10 -9.64 20.12
CA GLN A 141 20.63 -9.07 18.88
C GLN A 141 20.31 -7.58 18.72
N ASN A 142 19.78 -6.91 19.75
CA ASN A 142 19.34 -5.50 19.71
C ASN A 142 18.38 -5.20 18.54
N LEU A 143 17.50 -6.15 18.23
CA LEU A 143 16.49 -6.05 17.20
C LEU A 143 15.18 -5.48 17.77
N PRO A 144 14.41 -4.71 16.98
CA PRO A 144 13.15 -4.16 17.45
C PRO A 144 12.13 -5.26 17.77
N PRO A 145 11.51 -5.26 18.98
CA PRO A 145 10.42 -6.17 19.30
C PRO A 145 9.15 -5.70 18.59
N LEU A 146 8.84 -6.32 17.46
CA LEU A 146 7.64 -6.04 16.68
C LEU A 146 6.64 -7.15 16.92
N ALA A 147 5.46 -6.80 17.43
CA ALA A 147 4.42 -7.77 17.77
C ALA A 147 3.65 -8.26 16.54
N ASP A 148 3.29 -7.36 15.63
CA ASP A 148 2.40 -7.63 14.50
C ASP A 148 2.71 -6.76 13.27
N SER A 149 1.98 -7.01 12.17
CA SER A 149 2.09 -6.25 10.91
C SER A 149 1.86 -4.74 11.11
N GLN A 150 0.99 -4.35 12.05
CA GLN A 150 0.69 -2.95 12.36
C GLN A 150 1.89 -2.26 13.00
N ALA A 151 2.55 -2.92 13.95
CA ALA A 151 3.80 -2.45 14.56
C ALA A 151 4.92 -2.34 13.53
N LEU A 152 5.05 -3.33 12.62
CA LEU A 152 6.04 -3.27 11.53
C LEU A 152 5.77 -2.07 10.60
N ALA A 153 4.52 -1.89 10.15
CA ALA A 153 4.14 -0.78 9.27
C ALA A 153 4.42 0.58 9.95
N SER A 154 4.03 0.71 11.21
CA SER A 154 4.23 1.92 12.01
C SER A 154 5.71 2.23 12.20
N ALA A 155 6.53 1.22 12.50
CA ALA A 155 7.97 1.37 12.66
C ALA A 155 8.66 1.80 11.35
N MET A 156 8.19 1.30 10.21
CA MET A 156 8.63 1.71 8.86
C MET A 156 8.07 3.08 8.42
N GLY A 157 7.12 3.65 9.17
CA GLY A 157 6.34 4.85 8.84
C GLY A 157 5.57 4.74 7.53
N ILE A 158 5.06 3.54 7.22
CA ILE A 158 4.13 3.28 6.13
C ILE A 158 2.77 2.87 6.71
N THR A 159 1.70 2.99 5.93
CA THR A 159 0.38 2.50 6.37
C THR A 159 0.31 0.97 6.24
N LEU A 160 -0.56 0.32 7.02
CA LEU A 160 -0.81 -1.12 6.87
C LEU A 160 -1.23 -1.50 5.44
N ASN A 161 -2.00 -0.63 4.79
CA ASN A 161 -2.39 -0.81 3.39
C ASN A 161 -1.20 -0.72 2.43
N GLU A 162 -0.23 0.14 2.69
CA GLU A 162 1.00 0.22 1.90
C GLU A 162 1.86 -1.03 2.12
N LEU A 163 2.00 -1.50 3.36
CA LEU A 163 2.67 -2.77 3.66
C LEU A 163 1.99 -3.94 2.94
N ARG A 164 0.67 -4.06 3.06
CA ARG A 164 -0.13 -5.06 2.33
C ARG A 164 0.10 -4.97 0.83
N PHE A 165 0.04 -3.76 0.25
CA PHE A 165 0.28 -3.55 -1.19
C PHE A 165 1.68 -3.97 -1.65
N LEU A 166 2.72 -3.73 -0.85
CA LEU A 166 4.09 -4.11 -1.16
C LEU A 166 4.33 -5.63 -1.02
N CYS A 167 3.70 -6.27 -0.04
CA CYS A 167 3.81 -7.71 0.21
C CYS A 167 2.89 -8.53 -0.70
N PHE A 168 1.81 -7.94 -1.22
CA PHE A 168 0.78 -8.67 -1.95
C PHE A 168 1.32 -9.29 -3.23
N GLN A 169 1.01 -10.57 -3.39
CA GLN A 169 1.54 -11.42 -4.43
C GLN A 169 0.43 -12.02 -5.28
N LYS A 170 0.59 -11.91 -6.60
CA LYS A 170 -0.29 -12.49 -7.62
C LYS A 170 0.54 -13.04 -8.77
N ALA A 171 0.19 -14.23 -9.28
CA ALA A 171 0.87 -14.82 -10.42
C ALA A 171 0.84 -13.93 -11.68
N VAL A 172 -0.26 -13.20 -11.87
CA VAL A 172 -0.44 -12.24 -12.97
C VAL A 172 -0.87 -10.89 -12.39
N SER A 173 -0.11 -9.83 -12.67
CA SER A 173 -0.33 -8.50 -12.09
C SER A 173 -0.03 -7.39 -13.09
N ARG A 174 -0.77 -6.28 -13.01
CA ARG A 174 -0.47 -5.03 -13.73
C ARG A 174 0.63 -4.20 -13.05
N VAL A 175 0.98 -4.55 -11.83
CA VAL A 175 1.93 -3.81 -10.99
C VAL A 175 3.10 -4.70 -10.66
N ASN A 176 4.31 -4.18 -10.88
CA ASN A 176 5.56 -4.77 -10.41
C ASN A 176 6.32 -3.75 -9.54
N HIS A 177 6.82 -4.20 -8.40
CA HIS A 177 7.59 -3.38 -7.45
C HIS A 177 9.07 -3.24 -7.81
N TYR A 178 9.48 -3.88 -8.90
CA TYR A 178 10.85 -3.87 -9.41
C TYR A 178 10.92 -3.48 -10.88
N ARG A 179 12.03 -2.87 -11.25
CA ARG A 179 12.39 -2.56 -12.64
C ARG A 179 13.58 -3.42 -13.05
N ARG A 180 13.39 -4.19 -14.11
CA ARG A 180 14.40 -5.10 -14.67
C ARG A 180 15.11 -4.47 -15.85
N PHE A 181 16.42 -4.70 -15.94
CA PHE A 181 17.25 -4.31 -17.08
C PHE A 181 18.51 -5.16 -17.12
N SER A 182 19.08 -5.37 -18.30
CA SER A 182 20.34 -6.09 -18.47
C SER A 182 21.54 -5.14 -18.55
N ILE A 183 22.70 -5.63 -18.12
CA ILE A 183 24.00 -5.00 -18.33
C ILE A 183 24.95 -6.05 -18.90
N ALA A 184 25.79 -5.68 -19.88
CA ALA A 184 26.83 -6.55 -20.40
C ALA A 184 27.84 -6.96 -19.31
N LYS A 185 28.12 -8.26 -19.20
CA LYS A 185 29.19 -8.79 -18.35
C LYS A 185 30.55 -8.53 -18.99
N LYS A 186 31.59 -8.35 -18.15
CA LYS A 186 32.98 -8.22 -18.62
C LYS A 186 33.49 -9.47 -19.35
N SER A 187 32.95 -10.64 -19.02
CA SER A 187 33.31 -11.95 -19.58
C SER A 187 32.46 -12.35 -20.80
N GLY A 188 31.58 -11.47 -21.28
CA GLY A 188 30.54 -11.80 -22.26
C GLY A 188 29.22 -12.24 -21.62
N GLY A 189 28.12 -12.07 -22.36
CA GLY A 189 26.75 -12.30 -21.92
C GLY A 189 26.13 -11.17 -21.11
N GLU A 190 24.92 -11.39 -20.60
CA GLU A 190 24.13 -10.39 -19.87
C GLU A 190 24.04 -10.67 -18.37
N ARG A 191 23.95 -9.59 -17.58
CA ARG A 191 23.59 -9.60 -16.16
C ARG A 191 22.26 -8.88 -16.00
N PHE A 192 21.23 -9.64 -15.65
CA PHE A 192 19.93 -9.07 -15.29
C PHE A 192 20.01 -8.43 -13.90
N ILE A 193 19.64 -7.17 -13.82
CA ILE A 193 19.49 -6.40 -12.59
C ILE A 193 18.00 -6.19 -12.35
N SER A 194 17.57 -6.49 -11.14
CA SER A 194 16.24 -6.15 -10.67
C SER A 194 16.34 -5.08 -9.58
N ALA A 195 16.03 -3.84 -9.96
CA ALA A 195 16.14 -2.69 -9.08
C ALA A 195 14.77 -2.36 -8.47
N PRO A 196 14.66 -2.31 -7.13
CA PRO A 196 13.39 -1.99 -6.48
C PRO A 196 12.97 -0.55 -6.79
N MET A 197 11.68 -0.39 -7.04
CA MET A 197 11.04 0.91 -7.18
C MET A 197 11.10 1.68 -5.85
N PRO A 198 10.95 3.02 -5.85
CA PRO A 198 11.20 3.84 -4.66
C PRO A 198 10.43 3.43 -3.38
N ARG A 199 9.19 2.94 -3.49
CA ARG A 199 8.40 2.47 -2.33
C ARG A 199 8.97 1.20 -1.71
N MET A 200 9.19 0.17 -2.54
CA MET A 200 9.84 -1.08 -2.10
C MET A 200 11.25 -0.79 -1.54
N LYS A 201 12.00 0.09 -2.20
CA LYS A 201 13.34 0.49 -1.76
C LYS A 201 13.33 1.20 -0.40
N ARG A 202 12.30 2.01 -0.09
CA ARG A 202 12.12 2.64 1.22
C ARG A 202 11.97 1.57 2.31
N ALA A 203 11.07 0.61 2.09
CA ALA A 203 10.85 -0.50 2.99
C ALA A 203 12.14 -1.29 3.24
N GLN A 204 12.86 -1.63 2.18
CA GLN A 204 14.12 -2.38 2.28
C GLN A 204 15.25 -1.61 2.97
N TYR A 205 15.31 -0.27 2.83
CA TYR A 205 16.27 0.53 3.59
C TYR A 205 15.97 0.53 5.08
N TRP A 206 14.70 0.58 5.46
CA TRP A 206 14.32 0.46 6.87
C TRP A 206 14.73 -0.89 7.44
N ILE A 207 14.44 -1.99 6.72
CA ILE A 207 14.85 -3.36 7.10
C ILE A 207 16.38 -3.46 7.19
N LEU A 208 17.10 -2.87 6.24
CA LEU A 208 18.56 -2.90 6.22
C LEU A 208 19.16 -2.27 7.48
N GLU A 209 18.73 -1.07 7.86
CA GLU A 209 19.34 -0.34 8.99
C GLU A 209 18.84 -0.80 10.36
N ASN A 210 17.56 -1.14 10.49
CA ASN A 210 16.96 -1.47 11.79
C ASN A 210 17.03 -2.95 12.13
N ILE A 211 17.22 -3.83 11.14
CA ILE A 211 17.28 -5.27 11.35
C ILE A 211 18.64 -5.82 10.88
N LEU A 212 18.91 -5.77 9.57
CA LEU A 212 19.99 -6.57 8.99
C LEU A 212 21.40 -6.10 9.39
N ASN A 213 21.65 -4.80 9.43
CA ASN A 213 22.96 -4.23 9.81
C ASN A 213 23.30 -4.41 11.30
N ARG A 214 22.31 -4.75 12.14
CA ARG A 214 22.51 -5.01 13.57
C ARG A 214 22.94 -6.45 13.86
N VAL A 215 22.71 -7.36 12.91
CA VAL A 215 23.06 -8.77 13.07
C VAL A 215 24.56 -8.96 12.89
N ALA A 216 25.20 -9.60 13.87
CA ALA A 216 26.62 -9.92 13.81
C ALA A 216 26.93 -10.90 12.66
N LEU A 217 27.94 -10.54 11.87
CA LEU A 217 28.46 -11.32 10.74
C LEU A 217 29.74 -12.07 11.14
N HIS A 218 30.15 -13.04 10.33
CA HIS A 218 31.44 -13.71 10.50
C HIS A 218 32.58 -12.79 10.05
N ASP A 219 33.72 -12.82 10.75
CA ASP A 219 34.87 -11.95 10.46
C ASP A 219 35.55 -12.20 9.12
N ALA A 220 35.30 -13.36 8.50
CA ALA A 220 35.75 -13.63 7.14
C ALA A 220 34.96 -12.84 6.06
N ALA A 221 33.80 -12.26 6.37
CA ALA A 221 32.95 -11.57 5.39
C ALA A 221 33.38 -10.10 5.21
N HIS A 222 33.96 -9.74 4.06
CA HIS A 222 34.37 -8.37 3.74
C HIS A 222 33.44 -7.68 2.73
N GLY A 223 32.74 -8.44 1.90
CA GLY A 223 31.83 -7.89 0.89
C GLY A 223 30.59 -7.29 1.53
N PHE A 224 30.24 -6.06 1.14
CA PHE A 224 29.05 -5.34 1.61
C PHE A 224 28.97 -5.08 3.13
N VAL A 225 30.09 -5.15 3.84
CA VAL A 225 30.17 -4.86 5.27
C VAL A 225 30.68 -3.45 5.50
N ALA A 226 30.04 -2.69 6.39
CA ALA A 226 30.48 -1.34 6.74
C ALA A 226 31.92 -1.35 7.28
N GLY A 227 32.74 -0.40 6.85
CA GLY A 227 34.16 -0.33 7.22
C GLY A 227 35.08 -1.34 6.52
N ARG A 228 34.53 -2.30 5.76
CA ARG A 228 35.30 -3.27 4.97
C ARG A 228 35.29 -2.87 3.50
N SER A 229 36.33 -3.30 2.79
CA SER A 229 36.55 -3.00 1.38
C SER A 229 37.32 -4.13 0.69
N ILE A 230 37.42 -4.05 -0.63
CA ILE A 230 38.31 -4.91 -1.44
C ILE A 230 39.75 -4.91 -0.92
N LEU A 231 40.22 -3.79 -0.35
CA LEU A 231 41.55 -3.71 0.24
C LEU A 231 41.63 -4.53 1.52
N THR A 232 40.69 -4.36 2.44
CA THR A 232 40.66 -5.16 3.68
C THR A 232 40.54 -6.66 3.39
N ASN A 233 39.86 -7.02 2.29
CA ASN A 233 39.76 -8.40 1.84
C ASN A 233 41.09 -8.94 1.30
N ALA A 234 41.85 -8.11 0.58
CA ALA A 234 43.12 -8.51 -0.02
C ALA A 234 44.28 -8.59 0.99
N LEU A 235 44.27 -7.75 2.03
CA LEU A 235 45.37 -7.63 3.01
C LEU A 235 45.80 -8.97 3.65
N PRO A 236 44.90 -9.86 4.11
CA PRO A 236 45.30 -11.14 4.70
C PRO A 236 46.08 -12.08 3.75
N HIS A 237 45.91 -11.87 2.44
CA HIS A 237 46.49 -12.69 1.37
C HIS A 237 47.77 -12.11 0.77
N VAL A 238 48.28 -11.00 1.31
CA VAL A 238 49.53 -10.38 0.87
C VAL A 238 50.73 -11.27 1.16
N ASN A 239 51.68 -11.30 0.23
CA ASN A 239 52.96 -12.00 0.33
C ASN A 239 52.86 -13.53 0.52
N ARG A 240 51.77 -14.15 0.06
CA ARG A 240 51.54 -15.59 0.23
C ARG A 240 52.12 -16.43 -0.91
N ALA A 241 52.53 -17.66 -0.60
CA ALA A 241 53.09 -18.58 -1.60
C ALA A 241 52.04 -19.04 -2.61
N ILE A 242 50.81 -19.27 -2.12
CA ILE A 242 49.67 -19.73 -2.90
C ILE A 242 48.46 -18.84 -2.56
N VAL A 243 47.70 -18.45 -3.58
CA VAL A 243 46.39 -17.79 -3.47
C VAL A 243 45.40 -18.55 -4.35
N VAL A 244 44.23 -18.87 -3.81
CA VAL A 244 43.16 -19.60 -4.48
C VAL A 244 41.89 -18.78 -4.40
N ASN A 245 41.29 -18.46 -5.55
CA ASN A 245 40.01 -17.77 -5.62
C ASN A 245 38.94 -18.73 -6.15
N LEU A 246 37.77 -18.73 -5.50
CA LEU A 246 36.60 -19.52 -5.84
C LEU A 246 35.39 -18.59 -5.93
N ASP A 247 34.59 -18.74 -6.98
CA ASP A 247 33.39 -17.94 -7.23
C ASP A 247 32.16 -18.85 -7.07
N MET A 248 31.07 -18.34 -6.48
CA MET A 248 29.79 -19.05 -6.45
C MET A 248 28.93 -18.71 -7.66
N GLU A 249 28.32 -19.72 -8.26
CA GLU A 249 27.39 -19.53 -9.36
C GLU A 249 26.04 -18.98 -8.86
N ASN A 250 25.46 -18.02 -9.59
CA ASN A 250 24.10 -17.50 -9.36
C ASN A 250 23.81 -17.21 -7.87
N PHE A 251 24.75 -16.54 -7.20
CA PHE A 251 24.74 -16.39 -5.73
C PHE A 251 23.42 -15.86 -5.15
N PHE A 252 22.93 -14.70 -5.63
CA PHE A 252 21.69 -14.13 -5.14
C PHE A 252 20.44 -14.96 -5.52
N PRO A 253 20.26 -15.39 -6.79
CA PRO A 253 19.14 -16.28 -7.16
C PRO A 253 19.11 -17.61 -6.40
N THR A 254 20.24 -18.10 -5.90
CA THR A 254 20.30 -19.35 -5.12
C THR A 254 19.65 -19.20 -3.72
N VAL A 255 19.47 -17.97 -3.25
CA VAL A 255 18.80 -17.70 -1.97
C VAL A 255 17.31 -17.52 -2.19
N SER A 256 16.54 -18.57 -1.89
CA SER A 256 15.08 -18.58 -2.04
C SER A 256 14.33 -17.89 -0.91
N TYR A 257 13.07 -17.53 -1.17
CA TYR A 257 12.13 -16.97 -0.19
C TYR A 257 12.03 -17.80 1.07
N ARG A 258 12.01 -19.13 0.96
CA ARG A 258 11.93 -20.01 2.14
C ARG A 258 13.14 -19.84 3.06
N ARG A 259 14.36 -19.69 2.49
CA ARG A 259 15.57 -19.42 3.27
C ARG A 259 15.53 -18.05 3.93
N VAL A 260 15.03 -17.03 3.23
CA VAL A 260 14.90 -15.67 3.76
C VAL A 260 13.84 -15.61 4.88
N LYS A 261 12.70 -16.26 4.72
CA LYS A 261 11.69 -16.41 5.79
C LYS A 261 12.28 -17.14 6.99
N GLY A 262 12.96 -18.26 6.77
CA GLY A 262 13.64 -19.01 7.82
C GLY A 262 14.68 -18.18 8.58
N LEU A 263 15.41 -17.30 7.87
CA LEU A 263 16.32 -16.35 8.49
C LEU A 263 15.59 -15.43 9.48
N PHE A 264 14.52 -14.76 9.06
CA PHE A 264 13.79 -13.84 9.95
C PHE A 264 13.17 -14.55 11.16
N ARG A 265 12.68 -15.79 10.99
CA ARG A 265 12.26 -16.64 12.12
C ARG A 265 13.41 -16.96 13.07
N GLN A 266 14.58 -17.28 12.52
CA GLN A 266 15.77 -17.58 13.32
C GLN A 266 16.22 -16.36 14.14
N LEU A 267 16.06 -15.15 13.61
CA LEU A 267 16.32 -13.90 14.34
C LEU A 267 15.35 -13.70 15.53
N GLY A 268 14.19 -14.34 15.51
CA GLY A 268 13.20 -14.30 16.60
C GLY A 268 11.86 -13.68 16.21
N TYR A 269 11.66 -13.26 14.96
CA TYR A 269 10.37 -12.73 14.50
C TYR A 269 9.32 -13.84 14.34
N ALA A 270 8.06 -13.46 14.55
CA ALA A 270 6.91 -14.33 14.34
C ALA A 270 6.77 -14.77 12.87
N GLU A 271 6.02 -15.84 12.63
CA GLU A 271 5.75 -16.39 11.29
C GLU A 271 5.11 -15.35 10.36
N GLN A 272 4.20 -14.53 10.88
CA GLN A 272 3.58 -13.41 10.17
C GLN A 272 4.63 -12.43 9.66
N LEU A 273 5.44 -11.86 10.56
CA LEU A 273 6.46 -10.86 10.21
C LEU A 273 7.57 -11.43 9.34
N ALA A 274 7.99 -12.68 9.59
CA ALA A 274 8.99 -13.34 8.77
C ALA A 274 8.52 -13.51 7.31
N THR A 275 7.23 -13.76 7.12
CA THR A 275 6.60 -13.83 5.79
C THR A 275 6.61 -12.47 5.10
N GLU A 276 6.19 -11.41 5.78
CA GLU A 276 6.16 -10.05 5.24
C GLU A 276 7.57 -9.54 4.91
N LEU A 277 8.52 -9.69 5.83
CA LEU A 277 9.91 -9.28 5.62
C LEU A 277 10.55 -10.05 4.46
N ALA A 278 10.26 -11.34 4.31
CA ALA A 278 10.74 -12.12 3.17
C ALA A 278 10.09 -11.69 1.86
N LEU A 279 8.79 -11.35 1.83
CA LEU A 279 8.11 -10.82 0.64
C LEU A 279 8.67 -9.45 0.23
N LEU A 280 8.98 -8.58 1.19
CA LEU A 280 9.58 -7.27 0.94
C LEU A 280 11.03 -7.36 0.41
N THR A 281 11.74 -8.45 0.67
CA THR A 281 13.18 -8.57 0.36
C THR A 281 13.50 -9.56 -0.75
N THR A 282 12.49 -10.28 -1.26
CA THR A 282 12.61 -11.21 -2.38
C THR A 282 11.69 -10.82 -3.54
N GLU A 283 11.95 -11.35 -4.71
CA GLU A 283 11.15 -11.13 -5.92
C GLU A 283 11.13 -12.42 -6.76
N PRO A 284 9.99 -12.80 -7.37
CA PRO A 284 9.95 -13.88 -8.36
C PRO A 284 10.55 -13.41 -9.67
N GLU A 285 10.94 -14.32 -10.56
CA GLU A 285 11.16 -13.92 -11.96
C GLU A 285 9.84 -13.40 -12.55
N ALA A 286 9.87 -12.40 -13.42
CA ALA A 286 8.68 -11.77 -13.98
C ALA A 286 8.97 -11.34 -15.42
N GLU A 287 8.13 -11.82 -16.33
CA GLU A 287 8.13 -11.44 -17.74
C GLU A 287 7.09 -10.35 -17.96
N GLN A 288 7.45 -9.32 -18.71
CA GLN A 288 6.53 -8.24 -19.07
C GLN A 288 5.89 -8.55 -20.43
N VAL A 289 4.57 -8.67 -20.46
CA VAL A 289 3.77 -8.93 -21.66
C VAL A 289 2.79 -7.78 -21.87
N ALA A 290 2.71 -7.27 -23.09
CA ALA A 290 1.69 -6.30 -23.48
C ALA A 290 0.45 -7.04 -24.00
N LEU A 291 -0.69 -6.88 -23.34
CA LEU A 291 -1.97 -7.48 -23.74
C LEU A 291 -3.06 -6.41 -23.65
N ASP A 292 -3.85 -6.27 -24.71
CA ASP A 292 -4.96 -5.29 -24.81
C ASP A 292 -4.53 -3.83 -24.53
N GLY A 293 -3.31 -3.47 -24.93
CA GLY A 293 -2.74 -2.13 -24.70
C GLY A 293 -2.27 -1.89 -23.26
N GLU A 294 -2.36 -2.89 -22.38
CA GLU A 294 -1.89 -2.82 -20.99
C GLU A 294 -0.62 -3.67 -20.79
N ASN A 295 0.24 -3.24 -19.87
CA ASN A 295 1.41 -4.01 -19.46
C ASN A 295 1.03 -4.96 -18.31
N TRP A 296 1.29 -6.23 -18.52
CA TRP A 296 1.13 -7.30 -17.54
C TRP A 296 2.48 -7.87 -17.16
N PHE A 297 2.59 -8.29 -15.90
CA PHE A 297 3.75 -8.97 -15.36
C PHE A 297 3.34 -10.38 -14.95
N ILE A 298 3.89 -11.38 -15.65
CA ILE A 298 3.64 -12.79 -15.41
C ILE A 298 4.81 -13.34 -14.62
N GLN A 299 4.52 -13.87 -13.45
CA GLN A 299 5.55 -14.40 -12.57
C GLN A 299 5.98 -15.80 -12.98
N GLN A 300 7.29 -16.04 -12.90
CA GLN A 300 7.93 -17.29 -13.24
C GLN A 300 8.82 -17.74 -12.08
N GLY A 301 8.71 -19.01 -11.72
CA GLY A 301 9.54 -19.64 -10.70
C GLY A 301 9.31 -19.15 -9.27
N GLU A 302 10.26 -19.50 -8.40
CA GLU A 302 10.25 -19.13 -6.98
C GLU A 302 10.79 -17.71 -6.76
N ARG A 303 10.36 -17.05 -5.69
CA ARG A 303 10.95 -15.80 -5.22
C ARG A 303 12.36 -16.03 -4.70
N THR A 304 13.30 -15.18 -5.12
CA THR A 304 14.71 -15.23 -4.72
C THR A 304 15.23 -13.84 -4.38
N LEU A 305 16.48 -13.72 -3.90
CA LEU A 305 17.09 -12.41 -3.67
C LEU A 305 17.37 -11.68 -5.00
N PRO A 306 16.81 -10.48 -5.22
CA PRO A 306 17.04 -9.74 -6.44
C PRO A 306 18.44 -9.09 -6.46
N GLN A 307 19.09 -9.13 -7.63
CA GLN A 307 20.32 -8.39 -7.88
C GLN A 307 20.00 -6.91 -8.08
N GLY A 308 20.17 -6.08 -7.05
CA GLY A 308 19.90 -4.64 -7.12
C GLY A 308 19.12 -4.08 -5.93
N ALA A 309 18.55 -4.94 -5.08
CA ALA A 309 17.94 -4.49 -3.83
C ALA A 309 19.00 -4.17 -2.76
N PRO A 310 18.79 -3.12 -1.94
CA PRO A 310 19.69 -2.76 -0.86
C PRO A 310 19.76 -3.79 0.27
N SER A 311 18.73 -4.62 0.46
CA SER A 311 18.67 -5.65 1.51
C SER A 311 19.39 -6.95 1.13
N SER A 312 19.38 -7.33 -0.16
CA SER A 312 19.94 -8.62 -0.62
C SER A 312 21.39 -8.88 -0.15
N PRO A 313 22.31 -7.89 -0.22
CA PRO A 313 23.69 -8.11 0.22
C PRO A 313 23.86 -8.41 1.71
N ALA A 314 23.06 -7.78 2.57
CA ALA A 314 23.12 -8.02 4.00
C ALA A 314 22.49 -9.38 4.35
N ILE A 315 21.36 -9.73 3.72
CA ILE A 315 20.71 -11.05 3.90
C ILE A 315 21.65 -12.19 3.51
N SER A 316 22.33 -12.08 2.35
CA SER A 316 23.23 -13.13 1.89
C SER A 316 24.42 -13.31 2.83
N ASN A 317 24.98 -12.23 3.39
CA ASN A 317 26.03 -12.33 4.40
C ASN A 317 25.58 -13.01 5.69
N ILE A 318 24.38 -12.71 6.19
CA ILE A 318 23.88 -13.34 7.41
C ILE A 318 23.65 -14.84 7.17
N LEU A 319 23.07 -15.21 6.03
CA LEU A 319 22.86 -16.62 5.64
C LEU A 319 24.18 -17.37 5.48
N CYS A 320 25.23 -16.71 4.96
CA CYS A 320 26.55 -17.31 4.81
C CYS A 320 27.34 -17.42 6.12
N ARG A 321 26.82 -16.98 7.28
CA ARG A 321 27.58 -17.05 8.55
C ARG A 321 28.03 -18.47 8.92
N ARG A 322 27.16 -19.46 8.72
CA ARG A 322 27.48 -20.88 8.96
C ARG A 322 28.49 -21.41 7.93
N LEU A 323 28.30 -21.06 6.65
CA LEU A 323 29.24 -21.36 5.58
C LEU A 323 30.64 -20.82 5.91
N ASP A 324 30.73 -19.55 6.29
CA ASP A 324 31.98 -18.88 6.62
C ASP A 324 32.68 -19.53 7.81
N SER A 325 31.92 -19.90 8.85
CA SER A 325 32.47 -20.57 10.04
C SER A 325 33.09 -21.93 9.68
N ARG A 326 32.40 -22.72 8.84
CA ARG A 326 32.88 -24.03 8.37
C ARG A 326 34.12 -23.89 7.48
N LEU A 327 34.09 -22.96 6.53
CA LEU A 327 35.20 -22.71 5.62
C LEU A 327 36.42 -22.15 6.35
N HIS A 328 36.22 -21.25 7.31
CA HIS A 328 37.29 -20.70 8.13
C HIS A 328 37.98 -21.78 8.97
N ALA A 329 37.21 -22.59 9.69
CA ALA A 329 37.76 -23.69 10.49
C ALA A 329 38.48 -24.74 9.63
N MET A 330 37.94 -25.05 8.45
CA MET A 330 38.57 -25.94 7.47
C MET A 330 39.88 -25.36 6.93
N ALA A 331 39.89 -24.08 6.55
CA ALA A 331 41.07 -23.39 6.05
C ALA A 331 42.18 -23.36 7.10
N GLN A 332 41.86 -23.04 8.36
CA GLN A 332 42.83 -23.05 9.46
C GLN A 332 43.49 -24.43 9.63
N LYS A 333 42.71 -25.51 9.61
CA LYS A 333 43.23 -26.89 9.72
C LYS A 333 44.17 -27.27 8.59
N LEU A 334 43.95 -26.72 7.38
CA LEU A 334 44.79 -26.97 6.21
C LEU A 334 45.94 -25.96 6.05
N GLY A 335 46.11 -25.02 6.99
CA GLY A 335 47.16 -23.99 6.91
C GLY A 335 46.85 -22.88 5.88
N PHE A 336 45.57 -22.60 5.63
CA PHE A 336 45.09 -21.52 4.77
C PHE A 336 44.43 -20.39 5.57
N THR A 337 44.62 -19.16 5.12
CA THR A 337 43.84 -17.98 5.51
C THR A 337 42.63 -17.86 4.57
N TYR A 338 41.45 -17.55 5.11
CA TYR A 338 40.20 -17.45 4.35
C TYR A 338 39.51 -16.10 4.54
N THR A 339 39.07 -15.50 3.44
CA THR A 339 38.12 -14.38 3.43
C THR A 339 37.09 -14.54 2.31
N ARG A 340 35.98 -13.80 2.41
CA ARG A 340 34.90 -13.77 1.42
C ARG A 340 34.48 -12.34 1.09
N TYR A 341 34.42 -12.02 -0.20
CA TYR A 341 33.85 -10.79 -0.71
C TYR A 341 32.64 -11.10 -1.58
N ALA A 342 31.45 -11.01 -0.99
CA ALA A 342 30.20 -11.43 -1.63
C ALA A 342 30.23 -12.93 -2.00
N ASP A 343 30.21 -13.25 -3.29
CA ASP A 343 30.29 -14.57 -3.91
C ASP A 343 31.73 -15.05 -4.16
N ASP A 344 32.70 -14.13 -4.13
CA ASP A 344 34.13 -14.44 -4.31
C ASP A 344 34.76 -14.84 -2.97
N MET A 345 35.36 -16.02 -2.92
CA MET A 345 36.04 -16.60 -1.76
C MET A 345 37.52 -16.71 -2.05
N THR A 346 38.35 -16.20 -1.13
CA THR A 346 39.80 -16.21 -1.28
C THR A 346 40.43 -17.03 -0.16
N PHE A 347 41.33 -17.92 -0.57
CA PHE A 347 42.17 -18.71 0.33
C PHE A 347 43.63 -18.44 0.02
N SER A 348 44.50 -18.41 1.03
CA SER A 348 45.94 -18.29 0.78
C SER A 348 46.77 -19.03 1.81
N SER A 349 47.97 -19.48 1.41
CA SER A 349 48.92 -20.11 2.32
C SER A 349 50.32 -19.55 2.13
N ALA A 350 51.06 -19.42 3.23
CA ALA A 350 52.49 -19.13 3.20
C ALA A 350 53.31 -20.35 2.77
N ASP A 351 52.78 -21.56 2.99
CA ASP A 351 53.42 -22.79 2.59
C ASP A 351 53.21 -23.08 1.09
N LYS A 352 54.32 -23.34 0.38
CA LYS A 352 54.32 -23.70 -1.04
C LYS A 352 53.80 -25.13 -1.27
N THR A 353 53.89 -25.98 -0.25
CA THR A 353 53.48 -27.40 -0.29
C THR A 353 52.03 -27.64 0.15
N ALA A 354 51.32 -26.60 0.56
CA ALA A 354 49.95 -26.71 1.06
C ALA A 354 49.03 -27.44 0.06
N ASN A 355 48.20 -28.34 0.59
CA ASN A 355 47.36 -29.24 -0.22
C ASN A 355 46.14 -28.53 -0.81
N VAL A 356 46.33 -27.89 -1.95
CA VAL A 356 45.27 -27.18 -2.68
C VAL A 356 44.16 -28.12 -3.16
N GLN A 357 44.47 -29.36 -3.53
CA GLN A 357 43.45 -30.31 -4.00
C GLN A 357 42.47 -30.66 -2.88
N GLN A 358 42.99 -30.94 -1.69
CA GLN A 358 42.17 -31.20 -0.51
C GLN A 358 41.33 -29.98 -0.13
N LEU A 359 41.90 -28.77 -0.20
CA LEU A 359 41.17 -27.52 0.00
C LEU A 359 39.98 -27.42 -0.96
N LEU A 360 40.22 -27.55 -2.28
CA LEU A 360 39.18 -27.44 -3.30
C LEU A 360 38.07 -28.48 -3.11
N TRP A 361 38.44 -29.72 -2.81
CA TRP A 361 37.48 -30.79 -2.56
C TRP A 361 36.61 -30.49 -1.32
N ARG A 362 37.22 -30.12 -0.18
CA ARG A 362 36.49 -29.76 1.05
C ARG A 362 35.60 -28.52 0.84
N CYS A 363 36.09 -27.49 0.15
CA CYS A 363 35.32 -26.31 -0.19
C CYS A 363 34.07 -26.68 -0.99
N LYS A 364 34.21 -27.53 -2.02
CA LYS A 364 33.07 -27.97 -2.83
C LYS A 364 32.01 -28.68 -1.98
N GLN A 365 32.41 -29.57 -1.06
CA GLN A 365 31.46 -30.24 -0.16
C GLN A 365 30.74 -29.23 0.75
N ILE A 366 31.49 -28.37 1.44
CA ILE A 366 30.91 -27.39 2.37
C ILE A 366 29.97 -26.43 1.65
N VAL A 367 30.34 -25.93 0.46
CA VAL A 367 29.51 -25.00 -0.33
C VAL A 367 28.22 -25.68 -0.79
N ASN A 368 28.29 -26.93 -1.26
CA ASN A 368 27.12 -27.71 -1.66
C ASN A 368 26.18 -27.98 -0.47
N ASP A 369 26.73 -28.36 0.69
CA ASP A 369 25.94 -28.61 1.91
C ASP A 369 25.17 -27.37 2.39
N GLU A 370 25.73 -26.18 2.18
CA GLU A 370 25.10 -24.90 2.54
C GLU A 370 24.14 -24.39 1.43
N GLY A 371 23.91 -25.21 0.40
CA GLY A 371 22.95 -24.98 -0.68
C GLY A 371 23.45 -24.04 -1.77
N PHE A 372 24.76 -23.88 -1.94
CA PHE A 372 25.37 -23.08 -3.01
C PHE A 372 26.13 -23.98 -3.98
N ARG A 373 26.56 -23.43 -5.12
CA ARG A 373 27.37 -24.15 -6.11
C ARG A 373 28.59 -23.32 -6.49
N LEU A 374 29.74 -23.98 -6.62
CA LEU A 374 30.96 -23.36 -7.13
C LEU A 374 30.91 -23.24 -8.65
N HIS A 375 31.38 -22.11 -9.17
CA HIS A 375 31.54 -21.89 -10.59
C HIS A 375 32.82 -22.59 -11.08
N PRO A 376 32.73 -23.67 -11.90
CA PRO A 376 33.87 -24.50 -12.25
C PRO A 376 34.95 -23.71 -13.00
N GLU A 377 34.54 -22.89 -13.97
CA GLU A 377 35.46 -22.13 -14.84
C GLU A 377 36.13 -20.91 -14.18
N LYS A 378 35.62 -20.46 -13.02
CA LYS A 378 36.13 -19.26 -12.35
C LYS A 378 37.05 -19.58 -11.16
N THR A 379 37.33 -20.86 -10.93
CA THR A 379 38.32 -21.28 -9.95
C THR A 379 39.72 -20.93 -10.43
N ARG A 380 40.49 -20.19 -9.62
CA ARG A 380 41.86 -19.79 -9.96
C ARG A 380 42.83 -20.14 -8.85
N VAL A 381 43.90 -20.85 -9.19
CA VAL A 381 45.03 -21.15 -8.29
C VAL A 381 46.26 -20.40 -8.80
N MET A 382 46.81 -19.51 -7.98
CA MET A 382 47.92 -18.63 -8.32
C MET A 382 49.09 -18.86 -7.37
N ARG A 383 50.24 -19.27 -7.91
CA ARG A 383 51.45 -19.59 -7.14
C ARG A 383 52.55 -18.58 -7.44
N LYS A 384 53.37 -18.23 -6.45
CA LYS A 384 54.61 -17.48 -6.72
C LYS A 384 55.50 -18.26 -7.70
N PRO A 385 56.15 -17.61 -8.69
CA PRO A 385 56.24 -16.15 -8.88
C PRO A 385 55.16 -15.52 -9.76
N GLN A 386 54.09 -16.24 -10.12
CA GLN A 386 53.01 -15.70 -10.98
C GLN A 386 52.26 -14.56 -10.29
N LYS A 387 51.58 -13.71 -11.09
CA LYS A 387 50.71 -12.65 -10.57
C LYS A 387 49.59 -13.27 -9.73
N GLN A 388 49.46 -12.81 -8.49
CA GLN A 388 48.39 -13.16 -7.56
C GLN A 388 47.48 -11.96 -7.37
N GLU A 389 46.16 -12.16 -7.47
CA GLU A 389 45.18 -11.09 -7.42
C GLU A 389 43.98 -11.48 -6.56
N VAL A 390 43.53 -10.56 -5.70
CA VAL A 390 42.34 -10.72 -4.86
C VAL A 390 41.43 -9.54 -5.10
N THR A 391 40.20 -9.78 -5.58
CA THR A 391 39.20 -8.73 -5.85
C THR A 391 39.71 -7.54 -6.70
N GLY A 392 40.60 -7.77 -7.67
CA GLY A 392 41.18 -6.70 -8.49
C GLY A 392 42.52 -6.13 -8.01
N ILE A 393 43.01 -6.56 -6.83
CA ILE A 393 44.23 -6.04 -6.19
C ILE A 393 45.33 -7.08 -6.27
N VAL A 394 46.51 -6.68 -6.73
CA VAL A 394 47.72 -7.53 -6.75
C VAL A 394 48.27 -7.67 -5.34
N VAL A 395 48.56 -8.90 -4.92
CA VAL A 395 48.94 -9.23 -3.52
C VAL A 395 50.31 -9.92 -3.38
N ASN A 396 51.10 -10.03 -4.45
CA ASN A 396 52.37 -10.76 -4.46
C ASN A 396 53.36 -10.39 -3.34
N GLU A 397 53.50 -9.09 -3.03
CA GLU A 397 54.45 -8.55 -2.05
C GLU A 397 53.77 -7.52 -1.15
N LYS A 398 53.10 -6.55 -1.78
CA LYS A 398 52.26 -5.54 -1.14
C LYS A 398 51.00 -5.32 -1.96
N PRO A 399 49.91 -4.79 -1.36
CA PRO A 399 48.75 -4.35 -2.13
C PRO A 399 49.18 -3.42 -3.26
N SER A 400 48.80 -3.74 -4.48
CA SER A 400 49.17 -2.94 -5.64
C SER A 400 48.12 -3.05 -6.73
N VAL A 401 48.02 -2.01 -7.54
CA VAL A 401 47.21 -2.03 -8.76
C VAL A 401 47.96 -2.72 -9.90
N ASP A 402 47.21 -3.23 -10.87
CA ASP A 402 47.77 -3.84 -12.07
C ASP A 402 48.73 -2.87 -12.81
N ARG A 403 49.97 -3.31 -13.03
CA ARG A 403 51.04 -2.49 -13.60
C ARG A 403 50.71 -1.98 -15.01
N LYS A 404 50.07 -2.81 -15.85
CA LYS A 404 49.71 -2.42 -17.23
C LYS A 404 48.66 -1.32 -17.21
N THR A 405 47.66 -1.46 -16.35
CA THR A 405 46.59 -0.48 -16.16
C THR A 405 47.13 0.84 -15.63
N LEU A 406 47.99 0.81 -14.61
CA LEU A 406 48.63 2.01 -14.05
C LEU A 406 49.52 2.72 -15.08
N LYS A 407 50.27 1.98 -15.90
CA LYS A 407 51.10 2.56 -16.98
C LYS A 407 50.23 3.28 -18.01
N ARG A 408 49.13 2.65 -18.45
CA ARG A 408 48.15 3.26 -19.36
C ARG A 408 47.54 4.55 -18.77
N PHE A 409 47.21 4.53 -17.49
CA PHE A 409 46.66 5.69 -16.81
C PHE A 409 47.65 6.86 -16.77
N ARG A 410 48.91 6.61 -16.39
CA ARG A 410 49.97 7.63 -16.40
C ARG A 410 50.21 8.20 -17.79
N ALA A 411 50.23 7.34 -18.82
CA ALA A 411 50.37 7.77 -20.20
C ALA A 411 49.19 8.66 -20.64
N LEU A 412 47.97 8.33 -20.20
CA LEU A 412 46.80 9.15 -20.49
C LEU A 412 46.89 10.54 -19.83
N LEU A 413 47.26 10.60 -18.54
CA LEU A 413 47.43 11.89 -17.86
C LEU A 413 48.50 12.75 -18.52
N PHE A 414 49.61 12.14 -18.96
CA PHE A 414 50.67 12.84 -19.70
C PHE A 414 50.15 13.38 -21.05
N GLN A 415 49.41 12.56 -21.81
CA GLN A 415 48.81 12.99 -23.07
C GLN A 415 47.80 14.12 -22.87
N ILE A 416 47.01 14.09 -21.79
CA ILE A 416 46.06 15.17 -21.50
C ILE A 416 46.81 16.45 -21.16
N ALA A 417 47.90 16.38 -20.38
CA ALA A 417 48.73 17.53 -20.06
C ALA A 417 49.36 18.17 -21.30
N LYS A 418 49.73 17.36 -22.31
CA LYS A 418 50.42 17.81 -23.52
C LYS A 418 49.47 18.24 -24.64
N ASP A 419 48.51 17.39 -24.97
CA ASP A 419 47.68 17.50 -26.17
C ASP A 419 46.25 17.96 -25.85
N GLY A 420 45.89 18.08 -24.57
CA GLY A 420 44.54 18.41 -24.13
C GLY A 420 43.60 17.20 -24.01
N THR A 421 42.34 17.50 -23.71
CA THR A 421 41.30 16.49 -23.38
C THR A 421 40.60 15.89 -24.59
N GLN A 422 40.75 16.48 -25.78
CA GLN A 422 40.04 16.07 -26.99
C GLN A 422 40.41 14.64 -27.43
N GLY A 423 39.39 13.82 -27.72
CA GLY A 423 39.56 12.43 -28.16
C GLY A 423 40.08 11.46 -27.08
N LYS A 424 40.31 11.92 -25.86
CA LYS A 424 40.81 11.09 -24.75
C LYS A 424 39.64 10.49 -23.96
N ARG A 425 39.78 9.22 -23.55
CA ARG A 425 38.75 8.52 -22.77
C ARG A 425 39.36 7.64 -21.68
N TRP A 426 38.70 7.60 -20.53
CA TRP A 426 38.99 6.67 -19.45
C TRP A 426 37.68 6.13 -18.87
N GLY A 427 37.48 4.82 -18.94
CA GLY A 427 36.18 4.23 -18.57
C GLY A 427 35.05 4.63 -19.53
N ALA A 428 33.82 4.55 -19.05
CA ALA A 428 32.60 4.85 -19.82
C ALA A 428 31.91 6.15 -19.38
N GLY A 429 32.47 6.86 -18.39
CA GLY A 429 31.90 8.08 -17.84
C GLY A 429 32.54 9.36 -18.40
N GLU A 430 32.21 10.48 -17.78
CA GLU A 430 32.88 11.76 -18.04
C GLU A 430 34.37 11.63 -17.71
N LEU A 431 35.23 12.21 -18.54
CA LEU A 431 36.67 11.99 -18.52
C LEU A 431 37.28 12.41 -17.17
N MET A 432 37.09 13.65 -16.74
CA MET A 432 37.72 14.19 -15.53
C MET A 432 37.24 13.47 -14.26
N ALA A 433 35.93 13.20 -14.15
CA ALA A 433 35.39 12.40 -13.06
C ALA A 433 35.94 10.96 -13.04
N SER A 434 36.15 10.35 -14.22
CA SER A 434 36.71 9.00 -14.33
C SER A 434 38.19 8.96 -13.98
N LEU A 435 38.96 10.00 -14.32
CA LEU A 435 40.37 10.14 -13.94
C LEU A 435 40.52 10.28 -12.41
N GLU A 436 39.71 11.17 -11.81
CA GLU A 436 39.67 11.35 -10.36
C GLU A 436 39.28 10.06 -9.62
N GLY A 437 38.23 9.37 -10.10
CA GLY A 437 37.80 8.10 -9.51
C GLY A 437 38.91 7.05 -9.51
N TYR A 438 39.65 6.92 -10.62
CA TYR A 438 40.77 5.98 -10.68
C TYR A 438 41.97 6.42 -9.85
N ALA A 439 42.30 7.72 -9.80
CA ALA A 439 43.36 8.23 -8.93
C ALA A 439 43.05 7.97 -7.44
N ASN A 440 41.80 8.18 -7.01
CA ASN A 440 41.33 7.87 -5.66
C ASN A 440 41.39 6.36 -5.37
N PHE A 441 41.06 5.51 -6.34
CA PHE A 441 41.20 4.07 -6.23
C PHE A 441 42.68 3.64 -6.07
N VAL A 442 43.60 4.24 -6.83
CA VAL A 442 45.04 3.97 -6.67
C VAL A 442 45.52 4.45 -5.30
N ALA A 443 45.07 5.62 -4.83
CA ALA A 443 45.42 6.15 -3.50
C ALA A 443 44.91 5.27 -2.35
N LEU A 444 43.74 4.65 -2.51
CA LEU A 444 43.22 3.67 -1.56
C LEU A 444 44.16 2.46 -1.42
N ILE A 445 44.71 1.95 -2.52
CA ILE A 445 45.49 0.70 -2.55
C ILE A 445 46.98 0.93 -2.29
N ALA A 446 47.56 1.95 -2.92
CA ALA A 446 48.98 2.29 -2.89
C ALA A 446 49.13 3.82 -2.77
N PRO A 447 48.99 4.38 -1.55
CA PRO A 447 49.00 5.83 -1.31
C PRO A 447 50.22 6.53 -1.92
N GLU A 448 51.39 5.89 -1.86
CA GLU A 448 52.65 6.44 -2.37
C GLU A 448 52.62 6.71 -3.89
N LYS A 449 51.83 5.93 -4.63
CA LYS A 449 51.62 6.11 -6.08
C LYS A 449 50.37 6.94 -6.38
N GLY A 450 49.35 6.88 -5.52
CA GLY A 450 48.06 7.51 -5.75
C GLY A 450 48.03 9.00 -5.45
N ILE A 451 48.68 9.45 -4.36
CA ILE A 451 48.71 10.87 -3.97
C ILE A 451 49.30 11.75 -5.09
N PRO A 452 50.43 11.41 -5.73
CA PRO A 452 50.93 12.17 -6.87
C PRO A 452 49.95 12.24 -8.04
N LEU A 453 49.20 11.16 -8.30
CA LEU A 453 48.21 11.12 -9.37
C LEU A 453 46.98 11.96 -9.07
N GLN A 454 46.53 12.00 -7.81
CA GLN A 454 45.44 12.89 -7.38
C GLN A 454 45.83 14.35 -7.57
N LYS A 455 47.06 14.71 -7.20
CA LYS A 455 47.60 16.05 -7.45
C LYS A 455 47.61 16.37 -8.94
N GLN A 456 48.16 15.49 -9.77
CA GLN A 456 48.20 15.68 -11.23
C GLN A 456 46.79 15.84 -11.83
N VAL A 457 45.80 15.05 -11.41
CA VAL A 457 44.41 15.20 -11.87
C VAL A 457 43.82 16.54 -11.41
N THR A 458 44.12 16.99 -10.19
CA THR A 458 43.67 18.29 -9.67
C THR A 458 44.27 19.45 -10.46
N ASP A 459 45.56 19.36 -10.80
CA ASP A 459 46.25 20.34 -11.63
C ASP A 459 45.65 20.41 -13.04
N LEU A 460 45.37 19.25 -13.65
CA LEU A 460 44.69 19.17 -14.95
C LEU A 460 43.28 19.77 -14.91
N LYS A 461 42.51 19.51 -13.84
CA LYS A 461 41.19 20.13 -13.65
C LYS A 461 41.30 21.65 -13.58
N ARG A 462 42.31 22.17 -12.88
CA ARG A 462 42.56 23.62 -12.79
C ARG A 462 42.97 24.20 -14.15
N GLN A 463 43.89 23.54 -14.86
CA GLN A 463 44.40 23.97 -16.16
C GLN A 463 43.28 24.08 -17.21
N TYR A 464 42.36 23.11 -17.25
CA TYR A 464 41.26 23.08 -18.21
C TYR A 464 39.96 23.67 -17.66
N GLY A 465 40.01 24.43 -16.55
CA GLY A 465 38.85 25.15 -16.01
C GLY A 465 37.67 24.24 -15.64
N TYR A 466 37.93 23.00 -15.23
CA TYR A 466 36.87 22.05 -14.88
C TYR A 466 36.21 22.48 -13.56
N VAL A 467 35.09 23.19 -13.68
CA VAL A 467 34.21 23.47 -12.55
C VAL A 467 33.53 22.18 -12.16
N THR A 468 33.82 21.70 -10.95
CA THR A 468 33.12 20.54 -10.39
C THR A 468 31.67 20.96 -10.22
N GLN A 469 30.79 20.49 -11.11
CA GLN A 469 29.36 20.72 -10.98
C GLN A 469 28.94 20.22 -9.59
N PRO A 470 28.38 21.07 -8.70
CA PRO A 470 27.84 20.59 -7.45
C PRO A 470 26.83 19.51 -7.83
N GLY A 471 27.09 18.26 -7.39
CA GLY A 471 26.29 17.12 -7.81
C GLY A 471 24.83 17.46 -7.60
N ARG A 472 24.00 17.36 -8.66
CA ARG A 472 22.61 17.84 -8.63
C ARG A 472 21.97 17.44 -7.30
N ILE A 473 21.73 18.41 -6.43
CA ILE A 473 20.88 18.25 -5.24
C ILE A 473 19.46 18.18 -5.78
N THR A 474 19.17 17.11 -6.51
CA THR A 474 17.79 16.73 -6.75
C THR A 474 17.16 16.55 -5.38
N ALA A 475 15.88 16.88 -5.23
CA ALA A 475 15.08 16.64 -4.03
C ALA A 475 15.08 15.15 -3.57
N LEU A 476 15.77 14.26 -4.29
CA LEU A 476 16.09 12.90 -3.90
C LEU A 476 17.61 12.68 -3.84
N ASN A 477 18.31 13.40 -2.95
CA ASN A 477 19.66 12.96 -2.57
C ASN A 477 19.55 11.51 -2.05
N LYS A 478 20.16 10.55 -2.76
CA LYS A 478 20.06 9.12 -2.42
C LYS A 478 20.47 8.84 -0.97
N LYS A 479 21.43 9.60 -0.44
CA LYS A 479 21.86 9.51 0.96
C LYS A 479 20.75 9.98 1.92
N LEU A 480 20.12 11.12 1.62
CA LEU A 480 18.99 11.64 2.40
C LEU A 480 17.79 10.70 2.33
N PHE A 481 17.48 10.15 1.16
CA PHE A 481 16.41 9.17 1.01
C PHE A 481 16.65 7.94 1.89
N ARG A 482 17.86 7.36 1.87
CA ARG A 482 18.23 6.25 2.74
C ARG A 482 18.10 6.62 4.22
N ALA A 483 18.62 7.79 4.63
CA ALA A 483 18.59 8.24 6.02
C ALA A 483 17.17 8.52 6.54
N ARG A 484 16.29 9.09 5.71
CA ARG A 484 14.86 9.27 6.05
C ARG A 484 14.15 7.93 6.12
N ALA A 485 14.34 7.06 5.13
CA ALA A 485 13.75 5.71 5.12
C ALA A 485 14.17 4.89 6.34
N ALA A 486 15.44 4.96 6.74
CA ALA A 486 15.96 4.29 7.93
C ALA A 486 15.27 4.74 9.22
N ARG A 487 14.88 6.02 9.30
CA ARG A 487 14.14 6.60 10.45
C ARG A 487 12.62 6.39 10.36
N GLY A 488 12.13 5.71 9.33
CA GLY A 488 10.70 5.56 9.06
C GLY A 488 10.04 6.81 8.46
N GLU A 489 10.78 7.89 8.22
CA GLU A 489 10.23 9.14 7.70
C GLU A 489 9.88 9.05 6.19
N ALA A 490 8.90 9.85 5.78
CA ALA A 490 8.58 10.02 4.38
C ALA A 490 9.78 10.66 3.63
N PRO A 491 10.18 10.13 2.46
CA PRO A 491 11.32 10.68 1.70
C PRO A 491 11.12 12.13 1.25
N ARG A 492 9.87 12.51 0.99
CA ARG A 492 9.44 13.83 0.48
C ARG A 492 8.13 14.22 1.16
N GLU A 493 7.81 15.51 1.19
CA GLU A 493 6.56 16.04 1.74
C GLU A 493 5.33 15.47 1.01
N LYS A 494 5.33 15.53 -0.33
CA LYS A 494 4.29 14.92 -1.18
C LYS A 494 4.66 13.46 -1.51
N TRP A 495 4.72 12.60 -0.50
CA TRP A 495 4.88 11.16 -0.70
C TRP A 495 3.52 10.47 -0.77
N TRP A 496 3.33 9.62 -1.77
CA TRP A 496 2.11 8.84 -1.89
C TRP A 496 1.93 7.91 -0.69
N GLN A 497 0.70 7.80 -0.19
CA GLN A 497 0.29 6.83 0.82
C GLN A 497 -0.88 6.02 0.29
N ALA A 498 -0.93 4.73 0.62
CA ALA A 498 -2.04 3.87 0.23
C ALA A 498 -3.32 4.30 0.97
N GLN A 499 -4.33 4.74 0.22
CA GLN A 499 -5.65 4.98 0.77
C GLN A 499 -6.33 3.64 1.04
N GLY A 500 -7.00 3.54 2.20
CA GLY A 500 -7.82 2.38 2.52
C GLY A 500 -9.11 2.36 1.70
N PRO A 501 -9.73 1.18 1.52
CA PRO A 501 -11.07 1.10 0.94
C PRO A 501 -12.07 1.91 1.77
N ALA A 502 -13.01 2.57 1.10
CA ALA A 502 -14.07 3.33 1.76
C ALA A 502 -14.88 2.44 2.71
N ALA A 503 -15.40 3.03 3.79
CA ALA A 503 -16.27 2.32 4.70
C ALA A 503 -17.50 1.78 3.94
N PRO A 504 -17.92 0.53 4.22
CA PRO A 504 -19.13 -0.01 3.61
C PRO A 504 -20.32 0.89 3.98
N VAL A 505 -21.26 1.05 3.04
CA VAL A 505 -22.49 1.84 3.20
C VAL A 505 -23.68 0.89 3.15
N LEU A 506 -24.68 1.12 4.02
CA LEU A 506 -25.88 0.29 4.06
C LEU A 506 -26.72 0.50 2.78
N GLU A 507 -26.95 -0.57 2.04
CA GLU A 507 -27.81 -0.54 0.86
C GLU A 507 -29.28 -0.39 1.28
N GLN A 508 -29.87 0.79 1.03
CA GLN A 508 -31.29 1.04 1.27
C GLN A 508 -32.19 0.43 0.18
N THR A 509 -33.38 -0.05 0.55
CA THR A 509 -34.41 -0.50 -0.42
C THR A 509 -35.03 0.69 -1.18
N PRO A 510 -35.61 0.52 -2.38
CA PRO A 510 -36.34 1.56 -3.10
C PRO A 510 -37.44 2.22 -2.29
N GLN A 511 -38.12 1.45 -1.41
CA GLN A 511 -39.11 1.97 -0.47
C GLN A 511 -38.47 2.82 0.63
N GLN A 512 -37.27 2.47 1.11
CA GLN A 512 -36.49 3.31 2.05
C GLN A 512 -35.88 4.56 1.39
N LYS A 513 -35.66 4.53 0.07
CA LYS A 513 -35.14 5.68 -0.69
C LYS A 513 -36.23 6.70 -1.07
N GLN A 514 -37.50 6.37 -0.87
CA GLN A 514 -38.58 7.34 -1.06
C GLN A 514 -38.54 8.35 0.09
N PRO A 515 -38.52 9.66 -0.20
CA PRO A 515 -38.60 10.66 0.86
C PRO A 515 -39.90 10.42 1.65
N ALA A 516 -39.81 10.48 2.98
CA ALA A 516 -40.98 10.38 3.83
C ALA A 516 -42.03 11.40 3.34
N PRO A 517 -43.31 11.02 3.21
CA PRO A 517 -44.34 11.98 2.85
C PRO A 517 -44.30 13.13 3.85
N GLN A 518 -44.13 14.36 3.34
CA GLN A 518 -44.19 15.56 4.16
C GLN A 518 -45.48 15.53 4.98
N PRO A 519 -45.45 15.80 6.30
CA PRO A 519 -46.67 15.90 7.07
C PRO A 519 -47.57 16.96 6.41
N ALA A 520 -48.82 16.58 6.13
CA ALA A 520 -49.78 17.45 5.47
C ALA A 520 -49.89 18.80 6.21
N PRO A 521 -50.03 19.93 5.50
CA PRO A 521 -50.19 21.23 6.14
C PRO A 521 -51.42 21.20 7.04
N VAL A 522 -51.21 21.50 8.32
CA VAL A 522 -52.27 21.73 9.30
C VAL A 522 -53.11 22.89 8.80
N SER A 523 -54.39 22.62 8.54
CA SER A 523 -55.39 23.61 8.17
C SER A 523 -55.46 24.69 9.24
N SER A 524 -55.05 25.91 8.89
CA SER A 524 -55.26 27.12 9.67
C SER A 524 -56.75 27.40 9.85
N GLN A 525 -57.22 27.48 11.09
CA GLN A 525 -58.49 28.15 11.40
C GLN A 525 -58.32 29.68 11.25
N PRO A 526 -59.38 30.41 10.87
CA PRO A 526 -59.33 31.85 10.71
C PRO A 526 -59.60 32.57 12.04
N GLU A 527 -58.67 33.41 12.47
CA GLU A 527 -58.92 34.42 13.51
C GLU A 527 -59.14 35.82 12.89
N PRO A 528 -59.87 36.71 13.59
CA PRO A 528 -60.65 37.77 12.96
C PRO A 528 -59.86 39.05 12.68
N GLN A 529 -60.38 39.78 11.70
CA GLN A 529 -59.91 41.08 11.23
C GLN A 529 -59.94 42.15 12.33
N SER A 530 -58.86 42.92 12.45
CA SER A 530 -58.90 44.28 12.98
C SER A 530 -58.12 45.22 12.06
N LEU A 531 -58.75 46.36 11.80
CA LEU A 531 -58.47 47.34 10.75
C LEU A 531 -57.13 48.08 10.90
N GLN A 532 -56.61 48.48 9.73
CA GLN A 532 -55.47 49.37 9.52
C GLN A 532 -55.70 50.79 10.06
N PRO A 533 -54.62 51.57 10.18
CA PRO A 533 -54.60 52.82 9.45
C PRO A 533 -53.36 52.97 8.55
N ALA A 534 -53.61 53.61 7.40
CA ALA A 534 -52.66 54.28 6.51
C ALA A 534 -51.85 55.36 7.28
N GLU A 535 -50.73 55.95 6.86
CA GLU A 535 -49.89 55.99 5.66
C GLU A 535 -48.63 56.81 6.07
N ALA A 536 -47.42 56.54 5.57
CA ALA A 536 -46.36 57.56 5.39
C ALA A 536 -45.13 56.99 4.64
N GLU A 537 -44.75 57.65 3.55
CA GLU A 537 -43.73 57.28 2.56
C GLU A 537 -42.27 57.36 3.05
N ALA A 538 -41.39 56.52 2.47
CA ALA A 538 -39.95 56.77 2.36
C ALA A 538 -39.30 55.95 1.22
N PRO A 539 -38.16 56.39 0.63
CA PRO A 539 -38.04 56.51 -0.83
C PRO A 539 -37.24 55.41 -1.55
N ARG A 540 -37.46 55.32 -2.87
CA ARG A 540 -36.61 54.59 -3.83
C ARG A 540 -35.18 55.13 -3.84
N ARG A 541 -34.19 54.28 -3.53
CA ARG A 541 -32.77 54.54 -3.79
C ARG A 541 -32.26 53.75 -4.98
N THR A 542 -32.01 54.45 -6.07
CA THR A 542 -31.15 54.05 -7.19
C THR A 542 -29.71 53.87 -6.69
N ARG A 543 -29.06 52.75 -7.03
CA ARG A 543 -27.64 52.53 -6.75
C ARG A 543 -26.79 53.16 -7.85
N ILE A 544 -26.08 54.22 -7.51
CA ILE A 544 -25.03 54.85 -8.33
C ILE A 544 -23.71 54.15 -8.01
N PHE A 545 -23.03 53.61 -9.03
CA PHE A 545 -21.68 53.04 -8.91
C PHE A 545 -20.66 54.15 -8.68
N THR A 546 -19.75 53.96 -7.72
CA THR A 546 -18.71 54.97 -7.40
C THR A 546 -17.43 54.73 -8.21
N ALA A 547 -16.70 55.82 -8.52
CA ALA A 547 -15.49 55.82 -9.35
C ALA A 547 -14.37 54.86 -8.87
N ARG A 548 -14.39 54.47 -7.59
CA ARG A 548 -13.48 53.47 -7.01
C ARG A 548 -13.70 52.05 -7.54
N GLN A 549 -14.93 51.72 -7.93
CA GLN A 549 -15.27 50.41 -8.52
C GLN A 549 -14.85 50.32 -10.00
N TRP A 550 -14.81 51.46 -10.70
CA TRP A 550 -14.29 51.56 -12.07
C TRP A 550 -12.76 51.41 -12.11
N TRP A 551 -12.05 51.99 -11.15
CA TRP A 551 -10.59 51.84 -11.04
C TRP A 551 -10.16 50.38 -10.82
N ALA A 552 -10.89 49.62 -10.00
CA ALA A 552 -10.60 48.20 -9.77
C ALA A 552 -10.77 47.36 -11.04
N LEU A 553 -11.77 47.67 -11.87
CA LEU A 553 -12.00 46.97 -13.14
C LEU A 553 -10.94 47.32 -14.20
N ILE A 554 -10.48 48.57 -14.25
CA ILE A 554 -9.42 49.00 -15.19
C ILE A 554 -8.07 48.35 -14.84
N VAL A 555 -7.72 48.28 -13.55
CA VAL A 555 -6.49 47.61 -13.10
C VAL A 555 -6.53 46.12 -13.41
N LEU A 556 -7.68 45.46 -13.22
CA LEU A 556 -7.85 44.05 -13.56
C LEU A 556 -7.70 43.82 -15.07
N PHE A 557 -8.21 44.73 -15.90
CA PHE A 557 -8.11 44.64 -17.35
C PHE A 557 -6.68 44.87 -17.87
N LEU A 558 -5.93 45.79 -17.26
CA LEU A 558 -4.51 46.05 -17.55
C LEU A 558 -3.61 44.86 -17.17
N ILE A 559 -3.88 44.21 -16.04
CA ILE A 559 -3.14 43.00 -15.63
C ILE A 559 -3.37 41.85 -16.61
N ILE A 560 -4.62 41.66 -17.06
CA ILE A 560 -4.97 40.60 -18.02
C ILE A 560 -4.33 40.85 -19.40
N THR A 561 -4.24 42.10 -19.83
CA THR A 561 -3.57 42.47 -21.10
C THR A 561 -2.05 42.34 -21.01
N LEU A 562 -1.43 42.67 -19.88
CA LEU A 562 0.01 42.47 -19.69
C LEU A 562 0.40 40.98 -19.68
N ILE A 563 -0.41 40.13 -19.06
CA ILE A 563 -0.18 38.67 -19.02
C ILE A 563 -0.28 38.06 -20.42
N ARG A 564 -1.12 38.62 -21.31
CA ARG A 564 -1.25 38.19 -22.71
C ARG A 564 -0.12 38.66 -23.64
N MET A 565 0.69 39.64 -23.22
CA MET A 565 1.86 40.08 -23.99
C MET A 565 3.16 39.37 -23.60
N ILE A 566 3.18 38.65 -22.48
CA ILE A 566 4.38 37.98 -21.93
C ILE A 566 4.35 36.46 -22.18
N PHE A 567 3.26 35.91 -22.72
CA PHE A 567 3.11 34.48 -23.07
C PHE A 567 2.75 34.25 -24.53
#